data_AF-A0A359CLQ1-F1
#
_entry.id   AF-A0A359CLQ1-F1
#
_cell.length_a   1.000
_cell.length_b   1.000
_cell.length_c   1.000
_cell.angle_alpha   90.00
_cell.angle_beta   90.00
_cell.angle_gamma   90.00
#
_symmetry.space_group_name_H-M   'P 1'
#
loop_
_entity.id
_entity.type
_entity.pdbx_description
1 polymer ?
#
loop_
_entity_poly.entity_id
_entity_poly.type
_entity_poly.pdbx_seq_one_letter_code
_entity_poly.pdbx_strand_id
1 'polypeptide(L)' 'RGHRELPIRADYVGKNVPTSENEIVRVELIETDDENRVIICEK' A
#
# COMPACT_ATOMS: atom_id res chain seq x y z
N ARG A 1 17.21 1.40 3.62
CA ARG A 1 16.28 1.89 4.67
C ARG A 1 15.24 2.73 3.94
N GLY A 2 14.12 2.11 3.54
CA GLY A 2 13.00 2.87 2.96
C GLY A 2 12.16 3.51 4.08
N HIS A 3 10.87 3.70 3.83
CA HIS A 3 9.88 4.28 4.75
C HIS A 3 9.56 3.44 6.02
N ARG A 4 10.41 2.48 6.41
CA ARG A 4 10.17 1.61 7.57
C ARG A 4 10.73 2.27 8.83
N GLU A 5 9.85 2.67 9.74
CA GLU A 5 10.23 3.25 11.04
C GLU A 5 10.65 2.18 12.07
N LEU A 6 10.23 0.93 11.87
CA LEU A 6 10.55 -0.21 12.74
C LEU A 6 11.18 -1.37 11.96
N PRO A 7 11.99 -2.24 12.60
CA PRO A 7 12.66 -3.37 11.97
C PRO A 7 11.72 -4.58 11.77
N ILE A 8 10.49 -4.35 11.34
CA ILE A 8 9.52 -5.39 10.99
C ILE A 8 9.70 -5.73 9.50
N ARG A 9 9.30 -6.91 9.03
CA ARG A 9 9.11 -7.23 7.59
C ARG A 9 7.89 -8.17 7.44
N ALA A 10 7.23 -8.13 6.28
CA ALA A 10 6.17 -9.08 5.98
C ALA A 10 6.77 -10.41 5.53
N ASP A 11 6.18 -11.53 5.95
CA ASP A 11 6.61 -12.86 5.50
C ASP A 11 6.11 -13.18 4.08
N TYR A 12 4.95 -12.64 3.71
CA TYR A 12 4.34 -12.80 2.39
C TYR A 12 4.02 -11.44 1.79
N VAL A 13 4.35 -11.25 0.50
CA VAL A 13 4.13 -10.00 -0.21
C VAL A 13 3.48 -10.29 -1.56
N GLY A 14 2.31 -9.71 -1.82
CA GLY A 14 1.65 -9.80 -3.13
C GLY A 14 2.34 -8.93 -4.18
N LYS A 15 2.59 -7.65 -3.87
CA LYS A 15 3.29 -6.71 -4.75
C LYS A 15 4.08 -5.69 -3.94
N ASN A 16 5.35 -5.51 -4.30
CA ASN A 16 6.15 -4.40 -3.79
C ASN A 16 6.02 -3.21 -4.73
N VAL A 17 5.61 -2.06 -4.19
CA VAL A 17 5.47 -0.83 -4.95
C VAL A 17 6.25 0.28 -4.23
N PRO A 18 7.24 0.90 -4.88
CA PRO A 18 7.92 2.04 -4.30
C PRO A 18 6.97 3.24 -4.28
N THR A 19 6.90 3.93 -3.16
CA THR A 19 6.13 5.16 -2.99
C THR A 19 7.01 6.28 -2.42
N SER A 20 6.53 7.51 -2.52
CA SER A 20 7.09 8.71 -1.92
C SER A 20 6.39 9.01 -0.58
N GLU A 21 6.95 9.90 0.25
CA GLU A 21 6.37 10.26 1.54
C GLU A 21 5.00 10.95 1.43
N ASN A 22 4.74 11.61 0.30
CA ASN A 22 3.47 12.30 0.02
C ASN A 22 2.43 11.42 -0.70
N GLU A 23 2.76 10.17 -1.03
CA GLU A 23 1.86 9.25 -1.72
C GLU A 23 1.13 8.34 -0.71
N ILE A 24 -0.12 8.04 -1.01
CA ILE A 24 -0.99 7.16 -0.22
C ILE A 24 -1.42 5.99 -1.08
N VAL A 25 -1.29 4.77 -0.53
CA VAL A 25 -1.83 3.56 -1.12
C VAL A 25 -3.27 3.34 -0.62
N ARG A 26 -4.25 3.43 -1.52
CA ARG A 26 -5.65 3.10 -1.25
C ARG A 26 -5.95 1.72 -1.81
N VAL A 27 -6.45 0.84 -0.95
CA VAL A 27 -6.88 -0.51 -1.32
C VAL A 27 -8.39 -0.56 -1.23
N GLU A 28 -9.03 -0.99 -2.31
CA GLU A 28 -10.48 -1.16 -2.39
C GLU A 28 -10.79 -2.64 -2.59
N LEU A 29 -11.72 -3.14 -1.76
CA LEU A 29 -12.15 -4.53 -1.74
C LEU A 29 -13.64 -4.62 -2.05
N ILE A 30 -14.06 -5.69 -2.73
CA ILE A 30 -15.47 -5.85 -3.14
C ILE A 30 -16.39 -5.84 -1.91
N GLU A 31 -15.96 -6.42 -0.81
CA GLU A 31 -16.73 -6.55 0.42
C GLU A 31 -17.01 -5.21 1.13
N THR A 32 -16.19 -4.18 0.86
CA THR A 32 -16.28 -2.87 1.54
C THR A 32 -16.57 -1.71 0.59
N ASP A 33 -16.08 -1.79 -0.65
CA ASP A 33 -16.04 -0.69 -1.62
C ASP A 33 -16.71 -1.03 -2.97
N ASP A 34 -17.35 -2.21 -3.11
CA ASP A 34 -17.99 -2.72 -4.34
C ASP A 34 -17.06 -2.90 -5.57
N GLU A 35 -15.77 -2.56 -5.44
CA GLU A 35 -14.75 -2.68 -6.48
C GLU A 35 -13.46 -3.33 -5.94
N ASN A 36 -12.72 -4.05 -6.79
CA ASN A 36 -11.40 -4.59 -6.43
C ASN A 36 -10.27 -3.86 -7.16
N ARG A 37 -9.57 -2.97 -6.47
CA ARG A 37 -8.40 -2.28 -7.03
C ARG A 37 -7.45 -1.73 -5.97
N VAL A 38 -6.22 -1.47 -6.40
CA VAL A 38 -5.18 -0.81 -5.59
C VAL A 38 -4.72 0.43 -6.33
N ILE A 39 -4.86 1.59 -5.69
CA ILE A 39 -4.57 2.90 -6.27
C ILE A 39 -3.46 3.58 -5.45
N ILE A 40 -2.60 4.32 -6.14
CA ILE A 40 -1.63 5.23 -5.52
C ILE A 40 -2.07 6.65 -5.88
N CYS A 41 -2.30 7.48 -4.87
CA CYS A 41 -2.66 8.88 -5.04
C CYS A 41 -1.70 9.77 -4.25
N GLU A 42 -1.49 10.99 -4.69
CA GLU A 42 -0.85 12.02 -3.87
C GLU A 42 -1.85 12.56 -2.84
N LYS A 43 -1.33 12.96 -1.68
CA LYS A 43 -2.11 13.48 -0.55
C LYS A 43 -2.60 14.91 -0.77
#